data_AF-A0A818H1A2-F1
#
_entry.id   AF-A0A818H1A2-F1
#
_cell.length_a   1.000
_cell.length_b   1.000
_cell.length_c   1.000
_cell.angle_alpha   90.00
_cell.angle_beta   90.00
_cell.angle_gamma   90.00
#
_symmetry.space_group_name_H-M   'P 1'
#
loop_
_entity.id
_entity.type
_entity.pdbx_description
1 polymer ?
#
loop_
_entity_poly.entity_id
_entity_poly.type
_entity_poly.pdbx_seq_one_letter_code
_entity_poly.pdbx_strand_id
1 'polypeptide(L)'
;MHTVFRIIDIKPLNNDARLYQVNLQLTSDDDEELRILTKYIANQIGDGTGWDRLANLLVRIGCLDKAEELYNNLLEQTSNDSDRAHYYNQLFNIKYDRDDFLAAAS
;
A
#
# COMPACT_ATOMS: atom_id res chain seq x y z
N MET A 1 11.64 -13.35 5.07
CA MET A 1 12.43 -12.17 4.64
C MET A 1 12.35 -12.12 3.12
N HIS A 2 11.71 -11.11 2.55
CA HIS A 2 11.65 -10.95 1.09
C HIS A 2 12.88 -10.16 0.65
N THR A 3 13.62 -10.67 -0.34
CA THR A 3 14.79 -10.00 -0.90
C THR A 3 14.32 -8.88 -1.82
N VAL A 4 14.61 -7.63 -1.44
CA VAL A 4 14.30 -6.44 -2.24
C VAL A 4 15.55 -5.97 -2.99
N PHE A 5 15.40 -5.63 -4.27
CA PHE A 5 16.48 -5.09 -5.09
C PHE A 5 16.10 -3.69 -5.58
N ARG A 6 17.02 -2.74 -5.47
CA ARG A 6 16.92 -1.40 -6.06
C ARG A 6 17.49 -1.43 -7.49
N ILE A 7 16.77 -0.84 -8.44
CA ILE A 7 17.31 -0.55 -9.77
C ILE A 7 18.23 0.67 -9.65
N ILE A 8 19.50 0.49 -9.97
CA ILE A 8 20.50 1.56 -9.96
C ILE A 8 20.56 2.25 -11.31
N ASP A 9 20.59 1.46 -12.38
CA ASP A 9 20.52 1.97 -13.74
C ASP A 9 19.90 0.95 -14.68
N ILE A 10 19.47 1.47 -15.83
CA ILE A 10 19.06 0.71 -16.99
C ILE A 10 19.81 1.31 -18.18
N LYS A 11 20.59 0.49 -18.88
CA LYS A 11 21.40 0.94 -20.01
C LYS A 11 21.33 -0.05 -21.18
N PRO A 12 21.44 0.39 -22.45
CA PRO A 12 21.54 -0.53 -23.58
C PRO A 12 22.73 -1.48 -23.42
N LEU A 13 22.51 -2.75 -23.72
CA LEU A 13 23.55 -3.77 -23.70
C LEU A 13 24.24 -3.77 -25.08
N ASN A 14 25.36 -3.07 -25.16
CA ASN A 14 26.11 -2.82 -26.39
C ASN A 14 25.34 -1.93 -27.39
N ASN A 15 25.75 -1.93 -28.65
CA ASN A 15 25.12 -1.17 -29.74
C ASN A 15 23.79 -1.78 -30.24
N ASP A 16 23.23 -2.81 -29.57
CA ASP A 16 21.89 -3.32 -29.92
C ASP A 16 20.84 -2.60 -29.08
N ALA A 17 20.08 -1.72 -29.72
CA ALA A 17 19.03 -0.92 -29.09
C ALA A 17 17.86 -1.74 -28.51
N ARG A 18 17.84 -3.06 -28.69
CA ARG A 18 16.77 -3.96 -28.21
C ARG A 18 17.15 -4.70 -26.94
N LEU A 19 18.42 -4.67 -26.53
CA LEU A 19 18.89 -5.33 -25.32
C LEU A 19 19.24 -4.28 -24.27
N TYR A 20 18.84 -4.52 -23.02
CA TYR A 20 19.11 -3.64 -21.90
C TYR A 20 19.73 -4.43 -20.75
N GLN A 21 20.78 -3.86 -20.16
CA GLN A 21 21.33 -4.28 -18.88
C GLN A 21 20.64 -3.48 -17.78
N VAL A 22 20.09 -4.19 -16.79
CA VAL A 22 19.52 -3.60 -15.58
C VAL A 22 20.46 -3.93 -14.42
N ASN A 23 21.07 -2.90 -13.82
CA ASN A 23 21.92 -3.08 -12.66
C ASN A 23 21.08 -3.00 -11.39
N LEU A 24 21.06 -4.11 -10.64
CA LEU A 24 20.30 -4.26 -9.41
C LEU A 24 21.24 -4.29 -8.20
N GLN A 25 20.87 -3.60 -7.13
CA GLN A 25 21.56 -3.67 -5.85
C GLN A 25 20.64 -4.29 -4.80
N LEU A 26 21.15 -5.29 -4.08
CA LEU A 26 20.47 -5.83 -2.92
C LEU A 26 20.37 -4.75 -1.84
N THR A 27 19.17 -4.48 -1.35
CA THR A 27 18.97 -3.53 -0.24
C THR A 27 19.34 -4.17 1.09
N SER A 28 19.84 -3.38 2.04
CA SER A 28 20.03 -3.82 3.44
C SER A 28 18.79 -3.51 4.28
N ASP A 29 18.71 -4.13 5.45
CA ASP A 29 17.65 -3.82 6.43
C ASP A 29 17.75 -2.36 6.93
N ASP A 30 18.94 -1.75 6.84
CA ASP A 30 19.24 -0.36 7.21
C ASP A 30 19.26 0.61 6.01
N ASP A 31 18.59 0.26 4.91
CA ASP A 31 18.56 1.10 3.72
C ASP A 31 17.84 2.44 3.98
N GLU A 32 18.60 3.54 3.86
CA GLU A 32 18.11 4.88 4.23
C GLU A 32 16.92 5.34 3.40
N GLU A 33 16.94 5.09 2.09
CA GLU A 33 15.87 5.53 1.21
C GLU A 33 14.59 4.73 1.47
N LEU A 34 14.70 3.42 1.71
CA LEU A 34 13.55 2.61 2.12
C LEU A 34 12.98 3.09 3.46
N ARG A 35 13.85 3.49 4.39
CA ARG A 35 13.43 4.07 5.67
C ARG A 35 12.69 5.39 5.49
N ILE A 36 13.20 6.28 4.64
CA ILE A 36 12.55 7.56 4.31
C ILE A 36 11.19 7.31 3.64
N LEU A 37 11.14 6.41 2.66
CA LEU A 37 9.91 6.05 1.96
C LEU A 37 8.87 5.48 2.92
N THR A 38 9.27 4.57 3.80
CA THR A 38 8.38 3.97 4.80
C THR A 38 7.83 5.03 5.76
N LYS A 39 8.67 5.96 6.23
CA LYS A 39 8.22 7.10 7.06
C LYS A 39 7.25 8.01 6.32
N TYR A 40 7.53 8.30 5.04
CA TYR A 40 6.65 9.12 4.22
C TYR A 40 5.27 8.47 4.06
N ILE A 41 5.22 7.19 3.71
CA ILE A 41 3.97 6.42 3.60
C ILE A 41 3.22 6.42 4.93
N ALA A 42 3.92 6.18 6.04
CA ALA A 42 3.34 6.18 7.38
C ALA A 42 2.72 7.53 7.77
N ASN A 43 3.31 8.64 7.33
CA ASN A 43 2.78 10.00 7.54
C ASN A 43 1.57 10.30 6.65
N GLN A 44 1.52 9.76 5.43
CA GLN A 44 0.38 9.95 4.50
C GLN A 44 -0.88 9.19 4.94
N ILE A 45 -0.71 8.04 5.59
CA ILE A 45 -1.83 7.26 6.15
C ILE A 45 -2.50 8.02 7.31
N GLY A 46 -1.73 8.83 8.04
CA GLY A 46 -2.22 9.61 9.17
C GLY A 46 -2.25 8.83 10.49
N ASP A 47 -2.94 9.42 11.45
CA ASP A 47 -3.09 8.92 12.82
C ASP A 47 -4.23 7.89 12.91
N GLY A 48 -4.13 6.98 13.87
CA GLY A 48 -5.10 5.90 14.09
C GLY A 48 -4.47 4.74 14.88
N THR A 49 -5.27 3.74 15.25
CA THR A 49 -4.72 2.51 15.84
C THR A 49 -3.83 1.78 14.81
N GLY A 50 -2.91 0.93 15.28
CA GLY A 50 -2.02 0.19 14.37
C GLY A 50 -2.78 -0.62 13.31
N TRP A 51 -3.95 -1.15 13.66
CA TRP A 51 -4.82 -1.89 12.74
C TRP A 51 -5.59 -1.00 11.78
N ASP A 52 -6.10 0.15 12.23
CA ASP A 52 -6.75 1.12 11.33
C ASP A 52 -5.75 1.65 10.29
N ARG A 53 -4.52 1.96 10.71
CA ARG A 53 -3.45 2.38 9.80
C ARG A 53 -3.10 1.30 8.78
N LEU A 54 -3.10 0.02 9.19
CA LEU A 54 -2.89 -1.09 8.28
C LEU A 54 -4.06 -1.21 7.27
N ALA A 55 -5.29 -1.09 7.73
CA ALA A 55 -6.47 -1.15 6.86
C ALA A 55 -6.47 -0.02 5.82
N ASN A 56 -6.16 1.21 6.24
CA ASN A 56 -6.02 2.36 5.36
C ASN A 56 -4.88 2.18 4.34
N LEU A 57 -3.73 1.63 4.75
CA LEU A 57 -2.65 1.29 3.82
C LEU A 57 -3.12 0.30 2.75
N LEU A 58 -3.88 -0.73 3.14
CA LEU A 58 -4.42 -1.73 2.20
C LEU A 58 -5.35 -1.08 1.16
N VAL A 59 -6.19 -0.11 1.56
CA VAL A 59 -7.01 0.67 0.63
C VAL A 59 -6.12 1.43 -0.37
N ARG A 60 -5.12 2.16 0.12
CA ARG A 60 -4.24 2.99 -0.72
C ARG A 60 -3.42 2.20 -1.75
N ILE A 61 -3.12 0.94 -1.47
CA ILE A 61 -2.41 0.04 -2.40
C ILE A 61 -3.36 -0.85 -3.22
N GLY A 62 -4.67 -0.61 -3.16
CA GLY A 62 -5.68 -1.32 -3.95
C GLY A 62 -6.01 -2.74 -3.47
N CYS A 63 -5.55 -3.13 -2.28
CA CYS A 63 -5.86 -4.41 -1.65
C CYS A 63 -7.22 -4.36 -0.93
N LEU A 64 -8.27 -4.01 -1.68
CA LEU A 64 -9.60 -3.66 -1.16
C LEU A 64 -10.27 -4.80 -0.37
N ASP A 65 -10.13 -6.05 -0.81
CA ASP A 65 -10.72 -7.22 -0.11
C ASP A 65 -10.15 -7.40 1.29
N LYS A 66 -8.83 -7.26 1.44
CA LYS A 66 -8.17 -7.38 2.74
C LYS A 66 -8.45 -6.19 3.64
N ALA A 67 -8.58 -4.99 3.06
CA ALA A 67 -8.97 -3.80 3.80
C ALA A 67 -10.39 -3.95 4.38
N GLU A 68 -11.33 -4.43 3.57
CA GLU A 68 -12.70 -4.71 4.01
C GLU A 68 -12.76 -5.76 5.12
N GLU A 69 -12.03 -6.88 4.97
CA GLU A 69 -11.92 -7.90 6.02
C GLU A 69 -11.42 -7.29 7.35
N LEU A 70 -10.38 -6.47 7.30
CA LEU A 70 -9.81 -5.86 8.49
C LEU A 70 -10.74 -4.83 9.13
N TYR A 71 -11.42 -3.99 8.35
CA TYR A 71 -12.40 -3.04 8.88
C TYR A 71 -13.63 -3.71 9.49
N ASN A 72 -14.10 -4.82 8.93
CA ASN A 72 -15.17 -5.63 9.54
C ASN A 72 -14.73 -6.22 10.89
N ASN A 73 -13.51 -6.78 10.96
CA ASN A 73 -12.96 -7.27 12.23
C ASN A 73 -12.85 -6.15 13.28
N LEU A 74 -12.44 -4.93 12.88
CA LEU A 74 -12.37 -3.78 13.77
C LEU A 74 -13.74 -3.31 14.25
N LEU A 75 -14.77 -3.40 13.41
CA LEU A 75 -16.16 -3.09 13.77
C LEU A 75 -16.72 -4.06 14.81
N GLU A 76 -16.41 -5.35 14.69
CA GLU A 76 -16.83 -6.37 15.67
C GLU A 76 -16.18 -6.15 17.04
N GLN A 77 -14.96 -5.63 17.07
CA GLN A 77 -14.18 -5.44 18.28
C GLN A 77 -14.40 -4.08 18.96
N THR A 78 -14.89 -3.08 18.23
CA THR A 78 -15.04 -1.72 18.79
C THR A 78 -16.36 -1.54 19.56
N SER A 79 -16.23 -1.03 20.78
CA SER A 79 -17.34 -0.53 21.60
C SER A 79 -17.51 0.99 21.51
N ASN A 80 -16.62 1.69 20.79
CA ASN A 80 -16.65 3.14 20.64
C ASN A 80 -17.45 3.52 19.39
N ASP A 81 -18.50 4.32 19.57
CA ASP A 81 -19.38 4.77 18.48
C ASP A 81 -18.66 5.67 17.46
N SER A 82 -17.67 6.45 17.89
CA SER A 82 -16.85 7.28 16.99
C SER A 82 -16.01 6.41 16.06
N ASP A 83 -15.34 5.39 16.60
CA ASP A 83 -14.53 4.46 15.81
C ASP A 83 -15.43 3.65 14.88
N ARG A 84 -16.61 3.23 15.35
CA ARG A 84 -17.60 2.54 14.54
C ARG A 84 -18.06 3.38 13.35
N ALA A 85 -18.37 4.65 13.56
CA ALA A 85 -18.76 5.57 12.50
C ALA A 85 -17.62 5.75 11.48
N HIS A 86 -16.38 5.89 11.94
CA HIS A 86 -15.19 5.95 11.09
C HIS A 86 -15.04 4.67 10.25
N TYR A 87 -15.10 3.49 10.84
CA TYR A 87 -14.95 2.23 10.10
C TYR A 87 -16.07 2.00 9.09
N TYR A 88 -17.32 2.37 9.40
CA TYR A 88 -18.39 2.35 8.40
C TYR A 88 -18.14 3.31 7.24
N ASN A 89 -17.58 4.50 7.49
CA ASN A 89 -17.17 5.42 6.44
C ASN A 89 -16.09 4.79 5.54
N GLN A 90 -15.08 4.16 6.13
CA GLN A 90 -14.03 3.48 5.35
C GLN A 90 -14.58 2.34 4.49
N LEU A 91 -15.49 1.52 5.03
CA LEU A 91 -16.16 0.47 4.25
C LEU A 91 -17.00 1.01 3.09
N PHE A 92 -17.66 2.17 3.29
CA PHE A 92 -18.37 2.84 2.21
C PHE A 92 -17.41 3.27 1.09
N ASN A 93 -16.28 3.89 1.44
CA ASN A 93 -15.27 4.31 0.46
C ASN A 93 -14.71 3.11 -0.31
N ILE A 94 -14.44 1.99 0.35
CA ILE A 94 -13.97 0.76 -0.31
C ILE A 94 -14.97 0.27 -1.36
N LYS A 95 -16.27 0.29 -1.06
CA LYS A 95 -17.31 -0.10 -2.02
C LYS A 95 -17.36 0.85 -3.21
N TYR A 96 -17.27 2.15 -2.94
CA TYR A 96 -17.23 3.18 -3.97
C TYR A 96 -16.01 3.00 -4.90
N ASP A 97 -14.82 2.79 -4.35
CA ASP A 97 -13.59 2.57 -5.11
C ASP A 97 -13.66 1.30 -5.99
N ARG A 98 -14.35 0.25 -5.52
CA ARG A 98 -14.59 -0.96 -6.34
C ARG A 98 -15.49 -0.68 -7.54
N ASP A 99 -16.57 0.05 -7.33
CA ASP A 99 -17.52 0.37 -8.40
C ASP A 99 -16.86 1.26 -9.46
N ASP A 100 -16.06 2.24 -9.06
CA ASP A 100 -15.26 3.09 -9.95
C ASP A 100 -14.21 2.28 -10.73
N PHE A 101 -13.52 1.34 -10.08
CA PHE A 101 -12.56 0.46 -10.75
C PHE A 101 -13.23 -0.44 -11.80
N LEU A 102 -14.40 -1.01 -11.48
CA LEU A 102 -15.17 -1.84 -12.41
C LEU A 102 -15.67 -1.01 -13.60
N ALA A 103 -16.11 0.22 -13.38
CA ALA A 103 -16.54 1.13 -14.44
C ALA A 103 -15.38 1.57 -15.35
N ALA A 104 -14.17 1.73 -14.81
CA ALA A 104 -12.99 2.06 -15.61
C ALA A 104 -12.49 0.89 -16.49
N ALA A 105 -12.87 -0.34 -16.15
CA ALA A 105 -12.45 -1.55 -16.85
C ALA A 105 -13.42 -2.02 -17.96
N SER A 106 -14.56 -1.34 -18.13
CA SER A 106 -15.59 -1.62 -19.15
C SER A 106 -15.44 -0.75 -20.40
#